data_AF-A0A554JNL0-F1
#
_entry.id   AF-A0A554JNL0-F1
#
_cell.length_a   1.000
_cell.length_b   1.000
_cell.length_c   1.000
_cell.angle_alpha   90.00
_cell.angle_beta   90.00
_cell.angle_gamma   90.00
#
_symmetry.space_group_name_H-M   'P 1'
#
loop_
_entity.id
_entity.type
_entity.pdbx_description
1 polymer ?
#
loop_
_entity_poly.entity_id
_entity_poly.type
_entity_poly.pdbx_seq_one_letter_code
_entity_poly.pdbx_strand_id
1 'polypeptide(L)'
;MMCMIGKKNRDLEINQMGTTLSVFMETYNKSIPAGFPPASVPTLKKFQALHPVLFKKGDEWSIDKHRKKLMDWLPSSNKFS
;
A
#
# COMPACT_ATOMS: atom_id res chain seq x y z
N MET A 1 20.46 -28.96 -16.29
CA MET A 1 19.23 -28.27 -16.72
C MET A 1 18.70 -27.49 -15.53
N MET A 2 18.90 -26.18 -15.47
CA MET A 2 18.54 -25.35 -14.31
C MET A 2 17.01 -25.23 -14.22
N CYS A 3 16.44 -25.75 -13.13
CA CYS A 3 15.06 -25.52 -12.75
C CYS A 3 14.81 -24.03 -12.52
N MET A 4 13.91 -23.43 -13.30
CA MET A 4 13.45 -22.06 -13.12
C MET A 4 12.53 -21.99 -11.89
N ILE A 5 13.12 -21.98 -10.70
CA ILE A 5 12.42 -21.81 -9.42
C ILE A 5 11.95 -20.34 -9.31
N GLY A 6 10.64 -20.15 -9.17
CA GLY A 6 10.14 -19.24 -8.14
C GLY A 6 9.79 -17.79 -8.48
N LYS A 7 9.47 -17.42 -9.73
CA LYS A 7 9.04 -16.03 -10.01
C LYS A 7 7.59 -15.69 -9.59
N LYS A 8 6.86 -16.64 -8.98
CA LYS A 8 5.44 -16.45 -8.59
C LYS A 8 5.19 -16.32 -7.08
N ASN A 9 6.26 -16.35 -6.26
CA ASN A 9 6.13 -16.31 -4.79
C ASN A 9 6.43 -14.93 -4.19
N ARG A 10 7.17 -14.06 -4.90
CA ARG A 10 7.52 -12.71 -4.40
C ARG A 10 6.29 -11.84 -4.18
N ASP A 11 5.27 -11.95 -5.03
CA ASP A 11 4.07 -11.13 -4.90
C ASP A 11 3.25 -11.51 -3.65
N LEU A 12 3.12 -12.82 -3.37
CA LEU A 12 2.44 -13.32 -2.17
C LEU A 12 3.22 -12.99 -0.89
N GLU A 13 4.54 -13.09 -0.91
CA GLU A 13 5.39 -12.77 0.23
C GLU A 13 5.38 -11.26 0.54
N ILE A 14 5.35 -10.39 -0.47
CA ILE A 14 5.20 -8.93 -0.30
C ILE A 14 3.80 -8.53 0.19
N ASN A 15 2.77 -9.33 -0.10
CA ASN A 15 1.42 -9.10 0.40
C ASN A 15 1.26 -9.52 1.88
N GLN A 16 2.08 -10.45 2.38
CA GLN A 16 1.98 -11.01 3.74
C GLN A 16 3.07 -10.55 4.69
N MET A 17 4.28 -10.30 4.20
CA MET A 17 5.34 -9.61 4.92
C MET A 17 5.18 -8.12 4.70
N GLY A 18 5.18 -7.39 5.80
CA GLY A 18 5.29 -5.96 5.78
C GLY A 18 6.15 -5.35 4.70
N THR A 19 5.57 -4.43 3.96
CA THR A 19 6.30 -3.64 3.00
C THR A 19 6.62 -2.25 3.54
N THR A 20 7.69 -1.66 3.03
CA THR A 20 8.07 -0.29 3.37
C THR A 20 7.16 0.69 2.63
N LEU A 21 6.99 1.89 3.17
CA LEU A 21 6.14 2.94 2.59
C LEU A 21 6.41 3.17 1.09
N SER A 22 7.67 3.17 0.67
CA SER A 22 8.05 3.37 -0.74
C SER A 22 7.58 2.23 -1.66
N VAL A 23 7.66 0.98 -1.20
CA VAL A 23 7.22 -0.20 -1.96
C VAL A 23 5.68 -0.27 -1.99
N PHE A 24 5.03 0.09 -0.88
CA PHE A 24 3.57 0.26 -0.83
C PHE A 24 3.13 1.30 -1.86
N MET A 25 3.79 2.45 -1.88
CA MET A 25 3.50 3.53 -2.82
C MET A 25 3.64 3.06 -4.27
N GLU A 26 4.74 2.40 -4.63
CA GLU A 26 4.96 1.92 -6.00
C GLU A 26 3.89 0.90 -6.40
N THR A 27 3.61 -0.07 -5.52
CA THR A 27 2.63 -1.13 -5.76
C THR A 27 1.21 -0.57 -5.86
N TYR A 28 0.86 0.38 -4.99
CA TYR A 28 -0.40 1.10 -5.04
C TYR A 28 -0.55 1.83 -6.37
N ASN A 29 0.43 2.65 -6.75
CA ASN A 29 0.39 3.42 -8.00
C ASN A 29 0.36 2.52 -9.26
N LYS A 30 0.94 1.32 -9.21
CA LYS A 30 0.84 0.33 -10.29
C LYS A 30 -0.52 -0.38 -10.35
N SER A 31 -1.24 -0.46 -9.23
CA SER A 31 -2.48 -1.23 -9.09
C SER A 31 -3.74 -0.36 -9.00
N ILE A 32 -3.62 0.98 -9.01
CA ILE A 32 -4.78 1.86 -9.00
C ILE A 32 -5.48 1.89 -10.37
N PRO A 33 -6.82 1.86 -10.38
CA PRO A 33 -7.59 2.07 -11.60
C PRO A 33 -7.49 3.54 -12.06
N ALA A 34 -7.63 3.76 -13.37
CA ALA A 34 -7.65 5.10 -13.96
C ALA A 34 -8.79 5.93 -13.33
N GLY A 35 -8.45 7.06 -12.72
CA GLY A 35 -9.39 7.94 -12.02
C GLY A 35 -9.17 8.05 -10.51
N PHE A 36 -8.34 7.19 -9.91
CA PHE A 36 -7.91 7.37 -8.53
C PHE A 36 -6.62 8.20 -8.44
N PRO A 37 -6.50 9.10 -7.46
CA PRO A 37 -5.29 9.86 -7.27
C PRO A 37 -4.13 8.94 -6.84
N PRO A 38 -2.92 9.16 -7.39
CA PRO A 38 -1.74 8.43 -6.98
C PRO A 38 -1.45 8.65 -5.50
N ALA A 39 -1.07 7.57 -4.79
CA ALA A 39 -0.61 7.73 -3.42
C ALA A 39 0.76 8.41 -3.45
N SER A 40 0.88 9.50 -2.69
CA SER A 40 2.14 10.21 -2.48
C SER A 40 2.62 9.99 -1.05
N VAL A 41 3.94 10.05 -0.82
CA VAL A 41 4.55 9.98 0.51
C VAL A 41 3.84 10.85 1.57
N PRO A 42 3.53 12.14 1.34
CA PRO A 42 2.81 12.96 2.32
C PRO A 42 1.42 12.42 2.66
N THR A 43 0.70 11.89 1.67
CA THR A 43 -0.63 11.30 1.84
C THR A 43 -0.58 10.00 2.65
N LEU A 44 0.41 9.15 2.37
CA LEU A 44 0.66 7.92 3.13
C LEU A 44 1.05 8.23 4.58
N LYS A 45 1.90 9.23 4.81
CA LYS A 45 2.25 9.67 6.17
C LYS A 45 1.04 10.21 6.94
N LYS A 46 0.17 11.00 6.29
CA LYS A 46 -1.09 11.46 6.89
C LYS A 46 -1.99 10.28 7.26
N PHE A 47 -2.15 9.33 6.33
CA PHE A 47 -2.92 8.12 6.57
C PHE A 47 -2.38 7.31 7.76
N GLN A 48 -1.06 7.13 7.83
CA GLN A 48 -0.40 6.45 8.95
C GLN A 48 -0.64 7.16 10.29
N ALA A 49 -0.52 8.50 10.31
CA ALA A 49 -0.77 9.30 11.50
C ALA A 49 -2.24 9.30 11.94
N LEU A 50 -3.18 9.22 11.01
CA LEU A 50 -4.63 9.16 11.30
C LEU A 50 -5.10 7.75 11.69
N HIS A 51 -4.42 6.73 11.20
CA HIS A 51 -4.78 5.33 11.44
C HIS A 51 -3.65 4.53 12.10
N PRO A 52 -3.06 4.99 13.24
CA PRO A 52 -2.03 4.23 13.94
C PRO A 52 -2.53 2.86 14.41
N VAL A 53 -3.86 2.71 14.54
CA VAL A 53 -4.54 1.45 14.84
C VAL A 53 -4.36 0.36 13.76
N LEU A 54 -3.99 0.72 12.54
CA LEU A 54 -3.65 -0.23 11.46
C LEU A 54 -2.19 -0.70 11.56
N PHE A 55 -1.34 0.11 12.21
CA PHE A 55 0.10 -0.08 12.37
C PHE A 55 0.45 -0.69 13.73
N LYS A 56 -0.37 -1.65 14.20
CA LYS A 56 -0.19 -2.29 15.53
C LYS A 56 1.07 -3.13 15.66
N LYS A 57 1.70 -3.52 14.54
CA LYS A 57 2.97 -4.28 14.51
C LYS A 57 4.16 -3.39 14.06
N GLY A 58 4.05 -2.07 14.23
CA GLY A 58 5.05 -1.09 13.78
C GLY A 58 4.68 -0.47 12.43
N ASP A 59 5.65 0.12 11.74
CA ASP A 59 5.54 0.82 10.45
C ASP A 59 5.31 -0.09 9.24
N GLU A 60 4.60 -1.20 9.48
CA GLU A 60 4.50 -2.30 8.55
C GLU A 60 3.29 -2.13 7.61
N TRP A 61 3.55 -1.80 6.34
CA TRP A 61 2.47 -1.62 5.36
C TRP A 61 2.09 -2.96 4.73
N SER A 62 0.84 -3.35 4.84
CA SER A 62 0.28 -4.48 4.07
C SER A 62 -0.51 -3.96 2.87
N ILE A 63 -0.14 -4.39 1.65
CA ILE A 63 -0.78 -3.95 0.40
C ILE A 63 -2.30 -4.16 0.46
N ASP A 64 -2.81 -5.37 0.71
CA ASP A 64 -4.26 -5.63 0.67
C ASP A 64 -5.05 -4.82 1.72
N LYS A 65 -4.59 -4.84 2.98
CA LYS A 65 -5.28 -4.15 4.08
C LYS A 65 -5.24 -2.63 3.92
N HIS A 66 -4.06 -2.07 3.69
CA HIS A 66 -3.89 -0.63 3.63
C HIS A 66 -4.38 -0.05 2.31
N ARG A 67 -4.31 -0.79 1.18
CA ARG A 67 -4.87 -0.32 -0.11
C ARG A 67 -6.36 -0.06 -0.01
N LYS A 68 -7.14 -1.03 0.47
CA LYS A 68 -8.61 -0.86 0.60
C LYS A 68 -8.94 0.32 1.49
N LYS A 69 -8.23 0.45 2.62
CA LYS A 69 -8.48 1.52 3.59
C LYS A 69 -8.01 2.89 3.10
N LEU A 70 -6.91 2.95 2.35
CA LEU A 70 -6.42 4.16 1.70
C LEU A 70 -7.34 4.59 0.56
N MET A 71 -7.86 3.66 -0.24
CA MET A 71 -8.83 3.96 -1.30
C MET A 71 -10.18 4.46 -0.76
N ASP A 72 -10.62 3.98 0.40
CA ASP A 72 -11.79 4.47 1.13
C ASP A 72 -11.55 5.88 1.72
N TRP A 73 -10.35 6.10 2.25
CA TRP A 73 -9.98 7.37 2.88
C TRP A 73 -9.62 8.49 1.88
N LEU A 74 -8.94 8.18 0.77
CA LEU A 74 -8.50 9.15 -0.24
C LEU A 74 -9.63 10.07 -0.77
N PRO A 75 -10.78 9.57 -1.25
CA PRO A 75 -11.88 10.43 -1.70
C PRO A 75 -12.48 11.25 -0.56
N SER A 76 -12.44 10.73 0.68
CA SER A 76 -12.84 11.48 1.88
C SER A 76 -11.85 12.59 2.24
N SER A 77 -10.56 12.38 1.99
CA SER A 77 -9.49 13.36 2.20
C SER A 77 -9.36 14.40 1.07
N ASN A 78 -9.73 14.03 -0.15
CA ASN A 78 -9.66 14.88 -1.34
C ASN A 78 -10.89 15.80 -1.51
N LYS A 79 -11.85 15.72 -0.58
CA LYS A 79 -13.04 16.59 -0.49
C LYS A 79 -12.75 17.98 0.10
N PHE A 80 -11.48 18.36 0.21
CA PHE A 80 -11.03 19.63 0.80
C PHE A 80 -10.22 20.52 -0.17
N SER A 81 -10.39 20.38 -1.49
CA SER A 81 -9.96 21.39 -2.46
C SER A 81 -11.16 22.09 -3.07
#